data_AF-A0A7Z9YA07-F1
#
_entry.id   AF-A0A7Z9YA07-F1
#
_cell.length_a   1.000
_cell.length_b   1.000
_cell.length_c   1.000
_cell.angle_alpha   90.00
_cell.angle_beta   90.00
_cell.angle_gamma   90.00
#
_symmetry.space_group_name_H-M   'P 1'
#
loop_
_entity.id
_entity.type
_entity.pdbx_description
1 polymer ?
#
loop_
_entity_poly.entity_id
_entity_poly.type
_entity_poly.pdbx_seq_one_letter_code
_entity_poly.pdbx_strand_id
1 'polypeptide(L)'
;MEELVDEEGKPVYDVIGIQSHMHGGVWSTERIWEVCERFSRFGVPLHFTETTIVSSLRIEGRRWGETAPELEERQADEVERFYTLLFSHPSVEAITWWDFSDRRAWQGAAAGLLRKDMSPKPAYERLMGLIKGRWWTEAEGRTDSDGEFRLRGFYGKYRVELRTPQGERKVIERELKRCEENMWVLRIEGGS
;
A
#
# COMPACT_ATOMS: atom_id res chain seq x y z
N MET A 1 6.11 -11.08 -27.53
CA MET A 1 5.86 -9.71 -27.08
C MET A 1 7.21 -9.03 -27.24
N GLU A 2 7.32 -8.07 -28.15
CA GLU A 2 8.58 -7.36 -28.39
C GLU A 2 8.88 -6.51 -27.15
N GLU A 3 10.05 -6.71 -26.54
CA GLU A 3 10.49 -5.93 -25.39
C GLU A 3 11.01 -4.58 -25.91
N LEU A 4 10.51 -3.47 -25.34
CA LEU A 4 10.99 -2.13 -25.66
C LEU A 4 12.30 -1.90 -24.89
N VAL A 5 13.39 -2.38 -25.48
CA VAL A 5 14.75 -2.26 -24.95
C VAL A 5 15.59 -1.32 -25.81
N ASP A 6 16.59 -0.68 -25.20
CA ASP A 6 17.61 0.09 -25.91
C ASP A 6 18.62 -0.83 -26.62
N GLU A 7 19.65 -0.24 -27.23
CA GLU A 7 20.72 -0.96 -27.93
C GLU A 7 21.53 -1.90 -27.02
N GLU A 8 21.45 -1.71 -25.70
CA GLU A 8 22.15 -2.49 -24.67
C GLU A 8 21.24 -3.58 -24.05
N GLY A 9 19.98 -3.67 -24.50
CA GLY A 9 19.01 -4.63 -23.98
C GLY A 9 18.34 -4.21 -22.68
N LYS A 10 18.49 -2.94 -22.26
CA LYS A 10 17.85 -2.40 -21.05
C LYS A 10 16.47 -1.81 -21.38
N PRO A 11 15.45 -1.97 -20.50
CA PRO A 11 14.15 -1.32 -20.70
C PRO A 11 14.28 0.20 -20.88
N VAL A 12 13.61 0.76 -21.90
CA VAL A 12 13.55 2.22 -22.14
C VAL A 12 12.53 2.95 -21.24
N TYR A 13 11.98 2.23 -20.26
CA TYR A 13 10.98 2.70 -19.31
C TYR A 13 11.40 2.32 -17.91
N ASP A 14 11.12 3.18 -16.94
CA ASP A 14 11.53 2.97 -15.54
C ASP A 14 10.49 2.20 -14.73
N VAL A 15 9.22 2.17 -15.18
CA VAL A 15 8.06 1.63 -14.45
C VAL A 15 7.01 1.11 -15.43
N ILE A 16 6.26 0.07 -15.03
CA ILE A 16 5.03 -0.35 -15.71
C ILE A 16 3.80 0.14 -14.92
N GLY A 17 2.98 0.95 -15.59
CA GLY A 17 1.68 1.40 -15.06
C GLY A 17 0.57 0.38 -15.35
N ILE A 18 -0.18 0.00 -14.32
CA ILE A 18 -1.30 -0.94 -14.40
C ILE A 18 -2.58 -0.26 -13.93
N GLN A 19 -3.58 -0.19 -14.80
CA GLN A 19 -4.94 0.20 -14.43
C GLN A 19 -5.76 -1.04 -14.09
N SER A 20 -6.47 -1.01 -12.96
CA SER A 20 -7.33 -2.09 -12.47
C SER A 20 -8.71 -1.55 -12.09
N HIS A 21 -9.43 -1.05 -13.09
CA HIS A 21 -10.81 -0.58 -12.94
C HIS A 21 -11.78 -1.77 -12.86
N MET A 22 -12.16 -2.17 -11.65
CA MET A 22 -12.99 -3.37 -11.39
C MET A 22 -14.50 -3.11 -11.49
N HIS A 23 -14.91 -2.26 -12.44
CA HIS A 23 -16.31 -1.99 -12.76
C HIS A 23 -17.03 -3.19 -13.40
N GLY A 24 -16.27 -4.16 -13.92
CA GLY A 24 -16.79 -5.42 -14.46
C GLY A 24 -16.85 -6.56 -13.44
N GLY A 25 -16.52 -6.29 -12.17
CA GLY A 25 -16.34 -7.30 -11.14
C GLY A 25 -14.91 -7.28 -10.58
N VAL A 26 -14.79 -7.65 -9.31
CA VAL A 26 -13.53 -7.66 -8.57
C VAL A 26 -12.62 -8.76 -9.10
N TRP A 27 -11.33 -8.47 -9.24
CA TRP A 27 -10.35 -9.48 -9.66
C TRP A 27 -10.17 -10.53 -8.56
N SER A 28 -10.11 -11.81 -8.94
CA SER A 28 -9.76 -12.87 -7.99
C SER A 28 -8.31 -12.72 -7.51
N THR A 29 -7.97 -13.41 -6.42
CA THR A 29 -6.61 -13.43 -5.87
C THR A 29 -5.60 -13.93 -6.90
N GLU A 30 -5.96 -14.98 -7.64
CA GLU A 30 -5.15 -15.59 -8.68
C GLU A 30 -4.89 -14.59 -9.82
N ARG A 31 -5.93 -13.86 -10.25
CA ARG A 31 -5.80 -12.85 -11.29
C ARG A 31 -4.90 -11.70 -10.87
N ILE A 32 -5.02 -11.23 -9.62
CA ILE A 32 -4.15 -10.15 -9.09
C ILE A 32 -2.69 -10.62 -9.15
N TRP A 33 -2.40 -11.82 -8.64
CA TRP A 33 -1.05 -12.37 -8.61
C TRP A 33 -0.50 -12.64 -10.01
N GLU A 34 -1.30 -13.23 -10.91
CA GLU A 34 -0.91 -13.51 -12.29
C GLU A 34 -0.56 -12.23 -13.05
N VAL A 35 -1.31 -11.14 -12.86
CA VAL A 35 -1.00 -9.84 -13.46
C VAL A 35 0.34 -9.33 -12.95
N CYS A 36 0.57 -9.36 -11.64
CA CYS A 36 1.86 -8.95 -11.07
C CYS A 36 3.02 -9.79 -11.62
N GLU A 37 2.89 -11.12 -11.66
CA GLU A 37 3.92 -12.03 -12.17
C GLU A 37 4.16 -11.90 -13.66
N ARG A 38 3.12 -11.59 -14.44
CA ARG A 38 3.25 -11.37 -15.87
C ARG A 38 4.11 -10.14 -16.16
N PHE A 39 3.93 -9.06 -15.40
CA PHE A 39 4.64 -7.80 -15.64
C PHE A 39 5.95 -7.67 -14.84
N SER A 40 6.12 -8.40 -13.73
CA SER A 40 7.39 -8.42 -12.97
C SER A 40 8.57 -8.91 -13.81
N ARG A 41 8.31 -9.75 -14.81
CA ARG A 41 9.30 -10.28 -15.76
C ARG A 41 10.09 -9.22 -16.53
N PHE A 42 9.55 -8.00 -16.64
CA PHE A 42 10.23 -6.89 -17.31
C PHE A 42 11.29 -6.19 -16.44
N GLY A 43 11.47 -6.63 -15.19
CA GLY A 43 12.58 -6.19 -14.34
C GLY A 43 12.47 -4.76 -13.81
N VAL A 44 11.33 -4.10 -14.01
CA VAL A 44 11.05 -2.73 -13.50
C VAL A 44 9.90 -2.75 -12.48
N PRO A 45 9.82 -1.75 -11.59
CA PRO A 45 8.70 -1.61 -10.66
C PRO A 45 7.33 -1.55 -11.35
N LEU A 46 6.33 -2.06 -10.65
CA LEU A 46 4.92 -2.02 -11.02
C LEU A 46 4.21 -0.96 -10.19
N HIS A 47 3.54 -0.04 -10.89
CA HIS A 47 2.67 0.96 -10.28
C HIS A 47 1.22 0.65 -10.68
N PHE A 48 0.37 0.35 -9.70
CA PHE A 48 -1.07 0.32 -9.92
C PHE A 48 -1.57 1.76 -9.95
N THR A 49 -1.55 2.38 -11.13
CA THR A 49 -1.78 3.81 -11.32
C THR A 49 -3.25 4.20 -11.14
N GLU A 50 -4.18 3.27 -11.37
CA GLU A 50 -5.61 3.54 -11.28
C GLU A 50 -6.36 2.30 -10.78
N THR A 51 -6.69 2.28 -9.49
CA THR A 51 -7.50 1.21 -8.89
C THR A 51 -8.90 1.70 -8.60
N THR A 52 -9.91 0.90 -8.98
CA THR A 52 -11.31 1.15 -8.60
C THR A 52 -11.96 -0.17 -8.19
N ILE A 53 -12.52 -0.25 -6.98
CA ILE A 53 -13.45 -1.31 -6.56
C ILE A 53 -14.77 -0.65 -6.20
N VAL A 54 -15.86 -1.07 -6.83
CA VAL A 54 -17.17 -0.43 -6.72
C VAL A 54 -17.97 -0.96 -5.51
N SER A 55 -18.74 -0.08 -4.88
CA SER A 55 -19.76 -0.40 -3.86
C SER A 55 -21.18 -0.11 -4.33
N SER A 56 -21.40 -0.10 -5.65
CA SER A 56 -22.73 0.08 -6.26
C SER A 56 -23.00 -1.03 -7.26
N LEU A 57 -24.29 -1.34 -7.45
CA LEU A 57 -24.72 -2.33 -8.42
C LEU A 57 -24.90 -1.68 -9.80
N ARG A 58 -24.53 -2.42 -10.85
CA ARG A 58 -24.84 -2.03 -12.21
C ARG A 58 -26.31 -2.33 -12.49
N ILE A 59 -27.05 -1.31 -12.95
CA ILE A 59 -28.48 -1.44 -13.24
C ILE A 59 -28.64 -1.88 -14.70
N GLU A 60 -28.31 -1.00 -15.65
CA GLU A 60 -28.41 -1.26 -17.08
C GLU A 60 -27.36 -0.46 -17.86
N GLY A 61 -26.77 -1.08 -18.88
CA GLY A 61 -25.75 -0.43 -19.71
C GLY A 61 -24.60 0.14 -18.87
N ARG A 62 -24.44 1.47 -18.90
CA ARG A 62 -23.43 2.22 -18.13
C ARG A 62 -23.99 2.88 -16.87
N ARG A 63 -25.23 2.59 -16.49
CA ARG A 63 -25.90 3.18 -15.32
C ARG A 63 -25.62 2.38 -14.06
N TRP A 64 -25.31 3.10 -12.99
CA TRP A 64 -25.05 2.59 -11.66
C TRP A 64 -26.15 2.98 -10.69
N GLY A 65 -26.42 2.10 -9.72
CA GLY A 65 -27.27 2.38 -8.58
C GLY A 65 -26.55 3.17 -7.50
N GLU A 66 -27.28 3.46 -6.42
CA GLU A 66 -26.67 4.00 -5.21
C GLU A 66 -25.84 2.93 -4.48
N THR A 67 -24.93 3.39 -3.64
CA THR A 67 -24.23 2.53 -2.67
C THR A 67 -25.18 2.10 -1.55
N ALA A 68 -24.85 1.02 -0.85
CA ALA A 68 -25.58 0.53 0.32
C ALA A 68 -24.60 -0.05 1.35
N PRO A 69 -24.92 -0.04 2.65
CA PRO A 69 -24.00 -0.50 3.70
C PRO A 69 -23.36 -1.87 3.43
N GLU A 70 -24.14 -2.83 2.94
CA GLU A 70 -23.64 -4.19 2.66
C GLU A 70 -22.68 -4.23 1.47
N LEU A 71 -22.85 -3.33 0.50
CA LEU A 71 -21.94 -3.20 -0.65
C LEU A 71 -20.66 -2.45 -0.26
N GLU A 72 -20.75 -1.51 0.68
CA GLU A 72 -19.58 -0.80 1.23
C GLU A 72 -18.71 -1.73 2.07
N GLU A 73 -19.32 -2.64 2.85
CA GLU A 73 -18.54 -3.62 3.60
C GLU A 73 -17.85 -4.62 2.67
N ARG A 74 -18.55 -5.09 1.62
CA ARG A 74 -17.92 -5.91 0.57
C ARG A 74 -16.78 -5.16 -0.10
N GLN A 75 -16.95 -3.87 -0.41
CA GLN A 75 -15.87 -3.05 -0.95
C GLN A 75 -14.67 -3.02 0.01
N ALA A 76 -14.89 -2.90 1.32
CA ALA A 76 -13.82 -2.88 2.32
C ALA A 76 -13.05 -4.21 2.40
N ASP A 77 -13.75 -5.34 2.41
CA ASP A 77 -13.13 -6.67 2.40
C ASP A 77 -12.29 -6.90 1.14
N GLU A 78 -12.82 -6.49 -0.01
CA GLU A 78 -12.10 -6.59 -1.28
C GLU A 78 -10.92 -5.63 -1.37
N VAL A 79 -11.02 -4.44 -0.78
CA VAL A 79 -9.90 -3.49 -0.64
C VAL A 79 -8.80 -4.07 0.25
N GLU A 80 -9.13 -4.65 1.41
CA GLU A 80 -8.12 -5.29 2.26
C GLU A 80 -7.42 -6.43 1.52
N ARG A 81 -8.18 -7.30 0.85
CA ARG A 81 -7.62 -8.41 0.08
C ARG A 81 -6.71 -7.91 -1.04
N PHE A 82 -7.17 -6.95 -1.83
CA PHE A 82 -6.43 -6.40 -2.96
C PHE A 82 -5.14 -5.70 -2.50
N TYR A 83 -5.23 -4.77 -1.55
CA TYR A 83 -4.06 -4.04 -1.07
C TYR A 83 -3.06 -4.96 -0.37
N THR A 84 -3.51 -5.96 0.39
CA THR A 84 -2.61 -6.91 1.06
C THR A 84 -1.83 -7.75 0.04
N LEU A 85 -2.48 -8.21 -1.03
CA LEU A 85 -1.82 -8.97 -2.10
C LEU A 85 -0.83 -8.12 -2.90
N LEU A 86 -1.18 -6.87 -3.20
CA LEU A 86 -0.26 -5.97 -3.89
C LEU A 86 0.93 -5.60 -3.00
N PHE A 87 0.67 -5.29 -1.73
CA PHE A 87 1.71 -4.95 -0.76
C PHE A 87 2.69 -6.11 -0.50
N SER A 88 2.23 -7.37 -0.62
CA SER A 88 3.11 -8.54 -0.47
C SER A 88 3.98 -8.84 -1.69
N HIS A 89 3.68 -8.24 -2.86
CA HIS A 89 4.38 -8.55 -4.09
C HIS A 89 5.67 -7.71 -4.24
N PRO A 90 6.86 -8.32 -4.46
CA PRO A 90 8.15 -7.63 -4.46
C PRO A 90 8.35 -6.62 -5.60
N SER A 91 7.62 -6.76 -6.71
CA SER A 91 7.70 -5.81 -7.83
C SER A 91 6.74 -4.64 -7.70
N VAL A 92 5.79 -4.64 -6.75
CA VAL A 92 4.87 -3.51 -6.59
C VAL A 92 5.52 -2.45 -5.71
N GLU A 93 5.45 -1.19 -6.16
CA GLU A 93 6.01 -0.03 -5.45
C GLU A 93 4.96 1.05 -5.14
N ALA A 94 3.93 1.20 -6.00
CA ALA A 94 2.89 2.20 -5.80
C ALA A 94 1.50 1.65 -6.12
N ILE A 95 0.51 2.11 -5.36
CA ILE A 95 -0.92 1.85 -5.57
C ILE A 95 -1.67 3.18 -5.44
N THR A 96 -2.37 3.58 -6.49
CA THR A 96 -3.14 4.81 -6.57
C THR A 96 -4.62 4.48 -6.74
N TRP A 97 -5.42 5.00 -5.81
CA TRP A 97 -6.88 4.86 -5.84
C TRP A 97 -7.50 5.96 -6.70
N TRP A 98 -8.45 5.60 -7.57
CA TRP A 98 -8.95 6.52 -8.59
C TRP A 98 -9.94 7.56 -8.05
N ASP A 99 -10.95 7.12 -7.29
CA ASP A 99 -12.02 7.99 -6.80
C ASP A 99 -11.87 8.22 -5.30
N PHE A 100 -11.53 9.44 -4.87
CA PHE A 100 -11.46 9.75 -3.43
C PHE A 100 -12.84 9.69 -2.76
N SER A 101 -13.89 10.18 -3.45
CA SER A 101 -15.27 10.20 -2.94
C SER A 101 -16.26 9.72 -4.00
N ASP A 102 -17.42 9.22 -3.57
CA ASP A 102 -18.54 8.88 -4.46
C ASP A 102 -19.15 10.12 -5.17
N ARG A 103 -18.78 11.33 -4.75
CA ARG A 103 -19.24 12.57 -5.40
C ARG A 103 -18.54 12.74 -6.75
N ARG A 104 -19.30 12.59 -7.83
CA ARG A 104 -18.82 12.66 -9.22
C ARG A 104 -17.74 11.60 -9.52
N ALA A 105 -17.83 10.44 -8.86
CA ALA A 105 -16.98 9.31 -9.16
C ALA A 105 -17.10 8.90 -10.64
N TRP A 106 -16.03 8.36 -11.19
CA TRP A 106 -15.95 8.02 -12.60
C TRP A 106 -17.06 7.04 -13.01
N GLN A 107 -17.62 7.26 -14.20
CA GLN A 107 -18.83 6.58 -14.71
C GLN A 107 -20.10 6.69 -13.85
N GLY A 108 -20.07 7.48 -12.77
CA GLY A 108 -21.16 7.52 -11.79
C GLY A 108 -21.25 6.27 -10.90
N ALA A 109 -20.24 5.40 -10.92
CA ALA A 109 -20.17 4.23 -10.05
C ALA A 109 -19.71 4.67 -8.65
N ALA A 110 -20.41 4.26 -7.60
CA ALA A 110 -19.89 4.45 -6.25
C ALA A 110 -18.62 3.60 -6.08
N ALA A 111 -17.48 4.24 -5.91
CA ALA A 111 -16.16 3.63 -5.73
C ALA A 111 -15.22 4.47 -4.87
N GLY A 112 -15.75 5.55 -4.27
CA GLY A 112 -15.04 6.39 -3.33
C GLY A 112 -14.59 5.62 -2.11
N LEU A 113 -13.52 6.12 -1.48
CA LEU A 113 -13.20 5.84 -0.07
C LEU A 113 -14.14 6.61 0.86
N LEU A 114 -14.64 7.77 0.40
CA LEU A 114 -15.66 8.56 1.06
C LEU A 114 -17.00 8.51 0.32
N ARG A 115 -18.10 8.70 1.04
CA ARG A 115 -19.43 8.88 0.44
C ARG A 115 -19.56 10.27 -0.20
N LYS A 116 -20.71 10.54 -0.84
CA LYS A 116 -21.00 11.84 -1.50
C LYS A 116 -20.94 13.04 -0.56
N ASP A 117 -21.24 12.82 0.72
CA ASP A 117 -21.22 13.81 1.80
C ASP A 117 -19.86 13.91 2.52
N MET A 118 -18.83 13.23 1.99
CA MET A 118 -17.47 13.13 2.55
C MET A 118 -17.37 12.34 3.86
N SER A 119 -18.44 11.66 4.32
CA SER A 119 -18.31 10.70 5.40
C SER A 119 -17.47 9.49 4.97
N PRO A 120 -16.61 8.93 5.86
CA PRO A 120 -15.77 7.79 5.52
C PRO A 120 -16.61 6.52 5.32
N LYS A 121 -16.24 5.73 4.31
CA LYS A 121 -16.76 4.37 4.12
C LYS A 121 -15.89 3.37 4.86
N PRO A 122 -16.38 2.15 5.16
CA PRO A 122 -15.57 1.09 5.75
C PRO A 122 -14.25 0.84 5.01
N ALA A 123 -14.22 0.97 3.66
CA ALA A 123 -13.00 0.83 2.86
C ALA A 123 -11.90 1.84 3.24
N TYR A 124 -12.26 3.09 3.58
CA TYR A 124 -11.32 4.09 4.06
C TYR A 124 -10.66 3.65 5.38
N GLU A 125 -11.49 3.28 6.36
CA GLU A 125 -11.02 2.87 7.68
C GLU A 125 -10.16 1.60 7.61
N ARG A 126 -10.57 0.64 6.76
CA ARG A 126 -9.82 -0.59 6.53
C ARG A 126 -8.44 -0.29 5.95
N LEU A 127 -8.39 0.54 4.91
CA LEU A 127 -7.12 0.91 4.28
C LEU A 127 -6.22 1.71 5.23
N MET A 128 -6.80 2.61 6.03
CA MET A 128 -6.07 3.35 7.06
C MET A 128 -5.49 2.41 8.12
N GLY A 129 -6.29 1.45 8.62
CA GLY A 129 -5.85 0.45 9.59
C GLY A 129 -4.72 -0.45 9.06
N LEU A 130 -4.75 -0.79 7.78
CA LEU A 130 -3.65 -1.52 7.13
C LEU A 130 -2.40 -0.64 7.03
N ILE A 131 -2.51 0.52 6.38
CA ILE A 131 -1.34 1.35 6.03
C ILE A 131 -0.73 2.01 7.25
N LYS A 132 -1.54 2.60 8.14
CA LYS A 132 -1.10 3.37 9.31
C LYS A 132 -1.12 2.59 10.62
N GLY A 133 -1.77 1.44 10.64
CA GLY A 133 -1.77 0.54 11.80
C GLY A 133 -0.82 -0.63 11.60
N ARG A 134 -1.16 -1.55 10.70
CA ARG A 134 -0.44 -2.84 10.58
C ARG A 134 0.89 -2.73 9.84
N TRP A 135 0.97 -1.91 8.80
CA TRP A 135 2.15 -1.79 7.92
C TRP A 135 3.02 -0.59 8.24
N TRP A 136 2.60 0.24 9.18
CA TRP A 136 3.38 1.36 9.70
C TRP A 136 4.11 0.91 10.96
N THR A 137 5.40 1.20 11.02
CA THR A 137 6.19 0.85 12.21
C THR A 137 6.42 2.09 13.04
N GLU A 138 5.85 2.08 14.24
CA GLU A 138 6.17 2.99 15.33
C GLU A 138 6.50 2.16 16.57
N ALA A 139 7.62 2.48 17.23
CA ALA A 139 8.09 1.75 18.39
C ALA A 139 8.75 2.70 19.38
N GLU A 140 8.49 2.47 20.66
CA GLU A 140 9.12 3.17 21.78
C GLU A 140 9.49 2.14 22.85
N GLY A 141 10.62 2.34 23.51
CA GLY A 141 11.01 1.52 24.65
C GLY A 141 12.34 1.92 25.24
N ARG A 142 12.81 1.10 26.18
CA ARG A 142 14.11 1.25 26.84
C ARG A 142 15.05 0.18 26.32
N THR A 143 16.34 0.51 26.28
CA THR A 143 17.38 -0.49 26.02
C THR A 143 17.44 -1.51 27.15
N ASP A 144 17.87 -2.73 26.84
CA ASP A 144 18.18 -3.76 27.82
C ASP A 144 19.51 -3.48 28.56
N SER A 145 19.95 -4.42 29.41
CA SER A 145 21.19 -4.32 30.19
C SER A 145 22.44 -4.24 29.32
N ASP A 146 22.36 -4.68 28.06
CA ASP A 146 23.46 -4.64 27.10
C ASP A 146 23.41 -3.36 26.24
N GLY A 147 22.47 -2.45 26.52
CA GLY A 147 22.29 -1.21 25.77
C GLY A 147 21.58 -1.41 24.42
N GLU A 148 20.87 -2.53 24.23
CA GLU A 148 20.20 -2.86 22.97
C GLU A 148 18.69 -2.60 23.04
N PHE A 149 18.14 -2.06 21.95
CA PHE A 149 16.70 -2.04 21.70
C PHE A 149 16.40 -2.79 20.42
N ARG A 150 15.52 -3.79 20.49
CA ARG A 150 15.16 -4.64 19.35
C ARG A 150 13.76 -4.31 18.86
N LEU A 151 13.62 -4.08 17.56
CA LEU A 151 12.31 -3.90 16.93
C LEU A 151 12.23 -4.67 15.60
N ARG A 152 11.02 -5.09 15.23
CA ARG A 152 10.72 -5.54 13.87
C ARG A 152 9.98 -4.43 13.15
N GLY A 153 10.48 -4.01 12.00
CA GLY A 153 9.89 -2.92 11.21
C GLY A 153 9.57 -3.31 9.77
N PHE A 154 8.81 -2.47 9.08
CA PHE A 154 8.64 -2.52 7.63
C PHE A 154 9.81 -1.82 6.93
N TYR A 155 9.99 -2.08 5.63
CA TYR A 155 11.02 -1.37 4.88
C TYR A 155 10.68 0.12 4.78
N GLY A 156 11.70 0.97 4.86
CA GLY A 156 11.53 2.42 4.82
C GLY A 156 12.57 3.18 5.63
N LYS A 157 12.44 4.50 5.59
CA LYS A 157 13.30 5.42 6.33
C LYS A 157 12.69 5.73 7.69
N TYR A 158 13.52 5.63 8.71
CA TYR A 158 13.16 5.81 10.10
C TYR A 158 13.94 6.95 10.71
N ARG A 159 13.21 7.80 11.44
CA ARG A 159 13.79 8.74 12.37
C ARG A 159 13.77 8.10 13.76
N VAL A 160 14.95 7.76 14.26
CA VAL A 160 15.11 7.18 15.59
C VAL A 160 15.53 8.29 16.56
N GLU A 161 14.83 8.40 17.67
CA GLU A 161 15.13 9.34 18.73
C GLU A 161 15.57 8.60 19.99
N LEU A 162 16.76 8.92 20.47
CA LEU A 162 17.37 8.36 21.68
C LEU A 162 17.32 9.42 22.79
N ARG A 163 16.95 9.00 23.99
CA ARG A 163 17.00 9.84 25.20
C ARG A 163 17.83 9.15 26.27
N THR A 164 18.83 9.85 26.81
CA THR A 164 19.63 9.34 27.93
C THR A 164 18.92 9.59 29.27
N PRO A 165 19.27 8.86 30.34
CA PRO A 165 18.77 9.16 31.69
C PRO A 165 19.05 10.61 32.16
N GLN A 166 20.12 11.21 31.65
CA GLN A 166 20.52 12.60 31.91
C GLN A 166 19.70 13.63 31.11
N GLY A 167 18.79 13.17 30.25
CA GLY A 167 17.89 14.02 29.45
C GLY A 167 18.47 14.46 28.11
N GLU A 168 19.64 13.97 27.71
CA GLU A 168 20.20 14.27 26.39
C GLU A 168 19.39 13.59 25.29
N ARG A 169 19.17 14.29 24.19
CA ARG A 169 18.41 13.81 23.03
C ARG A 169 19.33 13.69 21.81
N LYS A 170 19.35 12.52 21.18
CA LYS A 170 20.05 12.28 19.91
C LYS A 170 19.06 11.77 18.88
N VAL A 171 19.09 12.33 17.68
CA VAL A 171 18.27 11.87 16.55
C VAL A 171 19.20 11.28 15.50
N ILE A 172 18.87 10.09 15.02
CA ILE A 172 19.58 9.42 13.94
C ILE A 172 18.59 8.94 12.88
N GLU A 173 19.04 8.92 11.63
CA GLU A 173 18.30 8.32 10.53
C GLU A 173 18.79 6.90 10.28
N ARG A 174 17.86 5.99 9.99
CA ARG A 174 18.12 4.59 9.67
C ARG A 174 17.18 4.15 8.54
N GLU A 175 17.56 3.13 7.79
CA GLU A 175 16.77 2.64 6.67
C GLU A 175 16.69 1.11 6.69
N LEU A 176 15.47 0.58 6.77
CA LEU A 176 15.19 -0.84 6.55
C LEU A 176 15.03 -1.05 5.05
N LYS A 177 15.92 -1.84 4.45
CA LYS A 177 15.88 -2.11 3.02
C LYS A 177 14.97 -3.29 2.70
N ARG A 178 14.43 -3.27 1.49
CA ARG A 178 13.64 -4.38 0.95
C ARG A 178 14.52 -5.63 0.82
N CYS A 179 13.96 -6.80 1.09
CA CYS A 179 14.63 -8.11 0.97
C CYS A 179 15.84 -8.33 1.91
N GLU A 180 16.02 -7.50 2.94
CA GLU A 180 16.98 -7.70 4.03
C GLU A 180 16.26 -8.16 5.32
N GLU A 181 17.03 -8.54 6.35
CA GLU A 181 16.45 -8.92 7.64
C GLU A 181 15.72 -7.73 8.27
N ASN A 182 14.44 -7.92 8.63
CA ASN A 182 13.59 -6.86 9.17
C ASN A 182 13.63 -6.74 10.70
N MET A 183 14.60 -7.40 11.34
CA MET A 183 14.90 -7.26 12.77
C MET A 183 16.03 -6.24 12.93
N TRP A 184 15.74 -5.18 13.67
CA TRP A 184 16.71 -4.15 14.01
C TRP A 184 17.16 -4.26 15.45
N VAL A 185 18.47 -4.14 15.63
CA VAL A 185 19.12 -4.02 16.94
C VAL A 185 19.76 -2.63 16.99
N LEU A 186 19.15 -1.71 17.73
CA LEU A 186 19.71 -0.39 18.00
C LEU A 186 20.61 -0.48 19.23
N ARG A 187 21.91 -0.26 19.07
CA ARG A 187 22.88 -0.16 20.16
C ARG A 187 23.15 1.30 20.48
N ILE A 188 23.02 1.66 21.75
CA ILE A 188 23.49 2.95 22.24
C ILE A 188 24.90 2.74 22.77
N GLU A 189 25.92 3.13 21.99
CA GLU A 189 27.28 3.21 22.51
C GLU A 189 27.32 4.33 23.57
N GLY A 190 27.57 3.94 24.82
CA GLY A 190 27.79 4.89 25.90
C GLY A 190 29.01 5.75 25.55
N GLY A 191 28.80 7.06 25.41
CA GLY A 191 29.91 8.01 25.44
C GLY A 191 30.59 7.88 26.80
N SER A 192 31.83 7.39 26.78
CA SER A 192 32.77 7.45 27.91
C SER A 192 33.04 8.88 28.33
#